data_AF-A0A972XQS3-F1
#
_entry.id   AF-A0A972XQS3-F1
#
_cell.length_a   1.000
_cell.length_b   1.000
_cell.length_c   1.000
_cell.angle_alpha   90.00
_cell.angle_beta   90.00
_cell.angle_gamma   90.00
#
_symmetry.space_group_name_H-M   'P 1'
#
loop_
_entity.id
_entity.type
_entity.pdbx_description
1 polymer ?
#
loop_
_entity_poly.entity_id
_entity_poly.type
_entity_poly.pdbx_seq_one_letter_code
_entity_poly.pdbx_strand_id
1 'polypeptide(L)'
;REGVSLLQDGVGGVLSNDQHEIVQILGHNASVLQGQIEDLLRFNAAAFEARQLHRQRVDLLHLVEAQVEAQQLQWRARELDVTIENDKSSSAALLLEIDADKIGTALGNLLSNAIRFSPAGGLIRITLGRRPGMALIQIDDQGSGVAEADRQRIFEPFYRGELQPAGAVRGSGIGLSIVHEYIAAHGGRIELLPEQPGAHFRIEIPYAHVS
;
A
#
# COMPACT_ATOMS: atom_id res chain seq x y z
N ARG A 1 14.07 -3.24 23.44
CA ARG A 1 15.15 -3.79 22.57
C ARG A 1 16.49 -3.86 23.30
N GLU A 2 16.89 -2.81 24.02
CA GLU A 2 18.20 -2.73 24.70
C GLU A 2 18.50 -3.91 25.63
N GLY A 3 17.56 -4.33 26.49
CA GLY A 3 17.80 -5.46 27.41
C GLY A 3 18.04 -6.82 26.75
N VAL A 4 17.41 -7.09 25.60
CA VAL A 4 17.64 -8.35 24.85
C VAL A 4 18.99 -8.33 24.15
N SER A 5 19.35 -7.18 23.54
CA SER A 5 20.67 -7.00 22.91
C SER A 5 21.79 -7.19 23.91
N LEU A 6 21.67 -6.58 25.10
CA LEU A 6 22.68 -6.71 26.16
C LEU A 6 22.87 -8.16 26.64
N LEU A 7 21.81 -8.97 26.68
CA LEU A 7 21.90 -10.39 27.02
C LEU A 7 22.53 -11.21 25.89
N GLN A 8 22.23 -10.90 24.63
CA GLN A 8 22.86 -11.53 23.46
C GLN A 8 24.35 -11.17 23.33
N ASP A 9 24.71 -9.94 23.69
CA ASP A 9 26.09 -9.43 23.68
C ASP A 9 26.91 -9.94 24.88
N GLY A 10 26.32 -10.81 25.73
CA GLY A 10 27.01 -11.46 26.84
C GLY A 10 27.26 -10.57 28.06
N VAL A 11 26.67 -9.38 28.12
CA VAL A 11 26.84 -8.41 29.22
C VAL A 11 26.31 -8.98 30.55
N GLY A 12 25.31 -9.86 30.50
CA GLY A 12 24.75 -10.57 31.66
C GLY A 12 25.45 -11.89 32.02
N GLY A 13 26.51 -12.28 31.29
CA GLY A 13 27.16 -13.59 31.41
C GLY A 13 26.90 -14.50 30.20
N VAL A 14 27.59 -15.65 30.15
CA VAL A 14 27.45 -16.62 29.06
C VAL A 14 26.11 -17.35 29.19
N LEU A 15 25.24 -17.19 28.18
CA LEU A 15 23.96 -17.88 28.10
C LEU A 15 24.17 -19.35 27.73
N SER A 16 23.39 -20.25 28.35
CA SER A 16 23.24 -21.62 27.84
C SER A 16 22.53 -21.64 26.48
N ASN A 17 22.57 -22.76 25.76
CA ASN A 17 21.89 -22.90 24.47
C ASN A 17 20.38 -22.62 24.58
N ASP A 18 19.70 -23.19 25.59
CA ASP A 18 18.28 -22.98 25.83
C ASP A 18 17.97 -21.50 26.17
N GLN A 19 18.85 -20.84 26.93
CA GLN A 19 18.70 -19.41 27.24
C GLN A 19 18.90 -18.54 25.99
N HIS A 20 19.81 -18.91 25.10
CA HIS A 20 20.02 -18.24 23.82
C HIS A 20 18.76 -18.30 22.95
N GLU A 21 18.13 -19.47 22.86
CA GLU A 21 16.88 -19.67 22.11
C GLU A 21 15.75 -18.82 22.69
N ILE A 22 15.57 -18.83 24.02
CA ILE A 22 14.57 -18.01 24.71
C ILE A 22 14.80 -16.51 24.46
N VAL A 23 16.05 -16.04 24.54
CA VAL A 23 16.41 -14.63 24.30
C VAL A 23 16.15 -14.24 22.85
N GLN A 24 16.40 -15.14 21.88
CA GLN A 24 16.04 -14.90 20.48
C GLN A 24 14.53 -14.80 20.27
N ILE A 25 13.75 -15.70 20.89
CA ILE A 25 12.28 -15.65 20.84
C ILE A 25 11.77 -14.33 21.44
N LEU A 26 12.29 -13.91 22.59
CA LEU A 26 11.93 -12.65 23.24
C LEU A 26 12.30 -11.44 22.37
N GLY A 27 13.47 -11.44 21.75
CA GLY A 27 13.90 -10.39 20.82
C GLY A 27 13.01 -10.28 19.60
N HIS A 28 12.68 -11.42 19.00
CA HIS A 28 11.74 -11.49 17.89
C HIS A 28 10.37 -10.94 18.28
N ASN A 29 9.78 -11.45 19.37
CA ASN A 29 8.47 -11.03 19.85
C ASN A 29 8.42 -9.54 20.20
N ALA A 30 9.46 -9.00 20.85
CA ALA A 30 9.56 -7.58 21.16
C ALA A 30 9.61 -6.72 19.89
N SER A 31 10.31 -7.18 18.84
CA SER A 31 10.34 -6.48 17.55
C SER A 31 8.98 -6.51 16.86
N VAL A 32 8.30 -7.67 16.88
CA VAL A 32 6.95 -7.82 16.34
C VAL A 32 5.96 -6.87 17.03
N LEU A 33 5.96 -6.84 18.37
CA LEU A 33 5.08 -5.96 19.16
C LEU A 33 5.36 -4.49 18.88
N GLN A 34 6.64 -4.09 18.80
CA GLN A 34 6.99 -2.72 18.45
C GLN A 34 6.47 -2.34 17.06
N GLY A 35 6.64 -3.23 16.07
CA GLY A 35 6.08 -3.02 14.74
C GLY A 35 4.57 -2.81 14.76
N GLN A 36 3.84 -3.64 15.53
CA GLN A 36 2.38 -3.52 15.70
C GLN A 36 1.95 -2.22 16.39
N ILE A 37 2.73 -1.69 17.33
CA ILE A 37 2.46 -0.40 17.97
C ILE A 37 2.66 0.74 16.97
N GLU A 38 3.77 0.74 16.23
CA GLU A 38 4.04 1.74 15.18
C GLU A 38 2.96 1.73 14.11
N ASP A 39 2.52 0.53 13.74
CA ASP A 39 1.39 0.26 12.86
C ASP A 39 0.08 0.87 13.37
N LEU A 40 -0.29 0.63 14.63
CA LEU A 40 -1.48 1.20 15.25
C LEU A 40 -1.43 2.73 15.31
N LEU A 41 -0.25 3.29 15.61
CA LEU A 41 -0.04 4.75 15.60
C LEU A 41 -0.20 5.31 14.18
N ARG A 42 0.39 4.67 13.16
CA ARG A 42 0.22 5.06 11.75
C ARG A 42 -1.24 5.04 11.32
N PHE A 43 -1.98 3.98 11.66
CA PHE A 43 -3.40 3.89 11.33
C PHE A 43 -4.23 4.99 12.02
N ASN A 44 -4.05 5.20 13.33
CA ASN A 44 -4.77 6.24 14.05
C ASN A 44 -4.45 7.65 13.53
N ALA A 45 -3.18 7.91 13.20
CA ALA A 45 -2.77 9.16 12.58
C ALA A 45 -3.48 9.36 11.24
N ALA A 46 -3.45 8.36 10.34
CA ALA A 46 -4.14 8.43 9.06
C ALA A 46 -5.65 8.66 9.22
N ALA A 47 -6.32 7.93 10.12
CA ALA A 47 -7.75 8.09 10.38
C ALA A 47 -8.10 9.45 10.99
N PHE A 48 -7.21 10.04 11.78
CA PHE A 48 -7.37 11.39 12.32
C PHE A 48 -7.16 12.46 11.23
N GLU A 49 -6.07 12.35 10.48
CA GLU A 49 -5.71 13.28 9.42
C GLU A 49 -6.66 13.23 8.23
N ALA A 50 -7.31 12.10 7.96
CA ALA A 50 -8.36 11.97 6.96
C ALA A 50 -9.50 13.00 7.19
N ARG A 51 -9.65 13.54 8.39
CA ARG A 51 -10.65 14.58 8.73
C ARG A 51 -10.26 15.98 8.28
N GLN A 52 -8.98 16.22 7.94
CA GLN A 52 -8.46 17.53 7.53
C GLN A 52 -7.69 17.38 6.22
N LEU A 53 -8.37 17.64 5.10
CA LEU A 53 -7.77 17.59 3.78
C LEU A 53 -7.23 18.95 3.36
N HIS A 54 -5.95 18.98 2.99
CA HIS A 54 -5.30 20.13 2.38
C HIS A 54 -5.38 20.00 0.85
N ARG A 55 -6.57 20.28 0.31
CA ARG A 55 -6.81 20.16 -1.13
C ARG A 55 -6.08 21.24 -1.92
N GLN A 56 -5.45 20.82 -3.01
CA GLN A 56 -4.82 21.68 -3.99
C GLN A 56 -5.04 21.11 -5.38
N ARG A 57 -4.78 21.92 -6.42
CA ARG A 57 -4.77 21.45 -7.80
C ARG A 57 -3.58 20.55 -8.04
N VAL A 58 -3.84 19.29 -8.34
CA VAL A 58 -2.83 18.26 -8.61
C VAL A 58 -3.06 17.67 -9.98
N ASP A 59 -2.00 17.55 -10.77
CA ASP A 59 -1.99 16.72 -11.96
C ASP A 59 -1.83 15.25 -11.55
N LEU A 60 -2.88 14.47 -11.79
CA LEU A 60 -2.92 13.08 -11.37
C LEU A 60 -1.86 12.22 -12.06
N LEU A 61 -1.51 12.53 -13.32
CA LEU A 61 -0.48 11.79 -14.03
C LEU A 61 0.89 11.98 -13.35
N HIS A 62 1.27 13.24 -13.09
CA HIS A 62 2.52 13.55 -12.41
C HIS A 62 2.57 12.95 -11.00
N LEU A 63 1.45 12.93 -10.26
CA LEU A 63 1.41 12.30 -8.94
C LEU A 63 1.67 10.78 -9.03
N VAL A 64 1.07 10.10 -10.00
CA VAL A 64 1.27 8.67 -10.22
C VAL A 64 2.69 8.37 -10.67
N GLU A 65 3.24 9.14 -11.60
CA GLU A 65 4.63 9.03 -12.06
C GLU A 65 5.61 9.18 -10.89
N ALA A 66 5.40 10.16 -10.01
CA ALA A 66 6.23 10.35 -8.82
C ALA A 66 6.20 9.13 -7.88
N GLN A 67 5.05 8.48 -7.71
CA GLN A 67 4.95 7.25 -6.90
C GLN A 67 5.64 6.05 -7.56
N VAL A 68 5.56 5.93 -8.89
CA VAL A 68 6.27 4.89 -9.65
C VAL A 68 7.78 5.07 -9.58
N GLU A 69 8.25 6.31 -9.67
CA GLU A 69 9.67 6.66 -9.54
C GLU A 69 10.18 6.41 -8.13
N ALA A 70 9.43 6.80 -7.10
CA ALA A 70 9.81 6.60 -5.69
C ALA A 70 10.01 5.12 -5.33
N GLN A 71 9.36 4.19 -6.04
CA GLN A 71 9.48 2.75 -5.84
C GLN A 71 10.32 2.03 -6.90
N GLN A 72 11.09 2.79 -7.70
CA GLN A 72 11.88 2.26 -8.82
C GLN A 72 12.84 1.15 -8.43
N LEU A 73 13.54 1.29 -7.30
CA LEU A 73 14.51 0.30 -6.86
C LEU A 73 13.83 -1.04 -6.56
N GLN A 74 12.64 -1.00 -5.95
CA GLN A 74 11.88 -2.16 -5.50
C GLN A 74 11.32 -2.94 -6.68
N TRP A 75 10.70 -2.26 -7.65
CA TRP A 75 10.11 -2.95 -8.81
C TRP A 75 11.17 -3.43 -9.80
N ARG A 76 12.28 -2.69 -9.98
CA ARG A 76 13.41 -3.16 -10.81
C ARG A 76 14.16 -4.34 -10.19
N ALA A 77 14.31 -4.37 -8.87
CA ALA A 77 14.94 -5.51 -8.18
C ALA A 77 14.17 -6.83 -8.37
N ARG A 78 12.89 -6.74 -8.74
CA ARG A 78 12.01 -7.88 -9.06
C ARG A 78 11.79 -8.05 -10.57
N GLU A 79 12.51 -7.30 -11.39
CA GLU A 79 12.41 -7.31 -12.85
C GLU A 79 10.98 -7.04 -13.36
N LEU A 80 10.19 -6.25 -12.62
CA LEU A 80 8.82 -5.94 -12.99
C LEU A 80 8.78 -4.88 -14.09
N ASP A 81 7.79 -5.01 -14.98
CA ASP A 81 7.42 -3.94 -15.91
C ASP A 81 6.29 -3.11 -15.30
N VAL A 82 6.46 -1.80 -15.24
CA VAL A 82 5.41 -0.87 -14.75
C VAL A 82 5.01 0.06 -15.88
N THR A 83 3.74 0.02 -16.29
CA THR A 83 3.21 0.86 -17.36
C THR A 83 2.13 1.80 -16.85
N ILE A 84 2.16 3.05 -17.31
CA ILE A 84 1.11 4.04 -17.06
C ILE A 84 0.38 4.29 -18.37
N GLU A 85 -0.90 3.98 -18.39
CA GLU A 85 -1.80 4.21 -19.51
C GLU A 85 -2.76 5.34 -19.15
N ASN A 86 -2.86 6.36 -20.01
CA ASN A 86 -3.82 7.45 -19.86
C ASN A 86 -4.78 7.42 -21.05
N ASP A 87 -6.07 7.71 -20.82
CA ASP A 87 -7.04 7.84 -21.90
C ASP A 87 -6.66 8.99 -22.83
N LYS A 88 -6.06 8.64 -23.96
CA LYS A 88 -5.59 9.57 -25.01
C LYS A 88 -6.72 10.37 -25.65
N SER A 89 -7.98 10.05 -25.37
CA SER A 89 -9.14 10.78 -25.89
C SER A 89 -9.27 12.19 -25.30
N SER A 90 -8.58 12.49 -24.19
CA SER A 90 -8.51 13.82 -23.60
C SER A 90 -7.07 14.33 -23.61
N SER A 91 -6.76 15.32 -24.44
CA SER A 91 -5.45 15.99 -24.46
C SER A 91 -5.21 16.88 -23.25
N ALA A 92 -6.21 17.08 -22.39
CA ALA A 92 -6.12 17.93 -21.21
C ALA A 92 -5.55 17.16 -20.02
N ALA A 93 -4.67 17.82 -19.26
CA ALA A 93 -4.17 17.31 -17.98
C ALA A 93 -5.34 16.98 -17.03
N LEU A 94 -5.24 15.86 -16.31
CA LEU A 94 -6.24 15.41 -15.35
C LEU A 94 -5.98 16.09 -14.00
N LEU A 95 -6.39 17.36 -13.93
CA LEU A 95 -6.26 18.20 -12.74
C LEU A 95 -7.41 17.95 -11.76
N LEU A 96 -7.09 17.59 -10.52
CA LEU A 96 -8.04 17.37 -9.43
C LEU A 96 -7.75 18.30 -8.25
N GLU A 97 -8.80 18.67 -7.50
CA GLU A 97 -8.69 19.34 -6.20
C GLU A 97 -8.60 18.28 -5.08
N ILE A 98 -7.38 17.79 -4.82
CA ILE A 98 -7.11 16.69 -3.87
C ILE A 98 -5.95 17.04 -2.93
N ASP A 99 -5.84 16.31 -1.83
CA ASP A 99 -4.68 16.34 -0.95
C ASP A 99 -3.59 15.42 -1.54
N ALA A 100 -2.53 16.04 -2.08
CA ALA A 100 -1.47 15.34 -2.80
C ALA A 100 -0.76 14.30 -1.94
N ASP A 101 -0.51 14.60 -0.66
CA ASP A 101 0.26 13.74 0.24
C ASP A 101 -0.55 12.49 0.60
N LYS A 102 -1.85 12.65 0.84
CA LYS A 102 -2.75 11.54 1.18
C LYS A 102 -3.04 10.65 0.00
N ILE A 103 -3.34 11.23 -1.17
CA ILE A 103 -3.53 10.44 -2.39
C ILE A 103 -2.21 9.77 -2.81
N GLY A 104 -1.08 10.47 -2.70
CA GLY A 104 0.25 9.89 -2.91
C GLY A 104 0.50 8.68 -2.01
N THR A 105 0.18 8.78 -0.71
CA THR A 105 0.29 7.67 0.23
C THR A 105 -0.61 6.49 -0.16
N ALA A 106 -1.85 6.76 -0.57
CA ALA A 106 -2.77 5.72 -1.02
C ALA A 106 -2.24 4.99 -2.26
N LEU A 107 -1.79 5.72 -3.27
CA LEU A 107 -1.17 5.17 -4.48
C LEU A 107 0.10 4.38 -4.16
N GLY A 108 0.95 4.90 -3.29
CA GLY A 108 2.17 4.25 -2.85
C GLY A 108 1.89 2.90 -2.17
N ASN A 109 0.86 2.83 -1.32
CA ASN A 109 0.43 1.59 -0.66
C ASN A 109 -0.09 0.55 -1.66
N LEU A 110 -0.89 0.95 -2.64
CA LEU A 110 -1.38 0.04 -3.68
C LEU A 110 -0.26 -0.46 -4.59
N LEU A 111 0.63 0.43 -5.03
CA LEU A 111 1.78 0.05 -5.85
C LEU A 111 2.73 -0.87 -5.08
N SER A 112 2.97 -0.61 -3.80
CA SER A 112 3.79 -1.47 -2.95
C SER A 112 3.20 -2.88 -2.84
N ASN A 113 1.87 -2.98 -2.72
CA ASN A 113 1.19 -4.27 -2.77
C ASN A 113 1.39 -4.94 -4.15
N ALA A 114 1.10 -4.24 -5.25
CA ALA A 114 1.27 -4.78 -6.59
C ALA A 114 2.70 -5.32 -6.83
N ILE A 115 3.73 -4.59 -6.40
CA ILE A 115 5.14 -5.01 -6.47
C ILE A 115 5.39 -6.24 -5.60
N ARG A 116 4.83 -6.27 -4.38
CA ARG A 116 5.04 -7.34 -3.41
C ARG A 116 4.42 -8.66 -3.89
N PHE A 117 3.23 -8.61 -4.45
CA PHE A 117 2.43 -9.78 -4.83
C PHE A 117 2.64 -10.24 -6.27
N SER A 118 3.15 -9.38 -7.17
CA SER A 118 3.49 -9.77 -8.54
C SER A 118 4.64 -10.79 -8.60
N PRO A 119 4.58 -11.78 -9.51
CA PRO A 119 5.73 -12.63 -9.81
C PRO A 119 6.87 -11.80 -10.41
N ALA A 120 8.12 -12.27 -10.28
CA ALA A 120 9.26 -11.64 -10.95
C ALA A 120 9.05 -11.64 -12.47
N GLY A 121 9.42 -10.55 -13.15
CA GLY A 121 9.12 -10.38 -14.58
C GLY A 121 7.66 -10.02 -14.91
N GLY A 122 6.80 -9.87 -13.91
CA GLY A 122 5.39 -9.54 -14.10
C GLY A 122 5.14 -8.08 -14.49
N LEU A 123 3.96 -7.82 -15.04
CA LEU A 123 3.48 -6.50 -15.42
C LEU A 123 2.56 -5.91 -14.34
N ILE A 124 2.83 -4.66 -13.97
CA ILE A 124 1.89 -3.80 -13.23
C ILE A 124 1.40 -2.71 -14.19
N ARG A 125 0.09 -2.67 -14.44
CA ARG A 125 -0.54 -1.64 -15.28
C ARG A 125 -1.27 -0.64 -14.40
N ILE A 126 -1.00 0.64 -14.61
CA ILE A 126 -1.73 1.74 -13.99
C ILE A 126 -2.51 2.47 -15.07
N THR A 127 -3.84 2.44 -15.00
CA THR A 127 -4.71 3.12 -15.96
C THR A 127 -5.35 4.34 -15.33
N LEU A 128 -5.19 5.50 -15.96
CA LEU A 128 -5.84 6.76 -15.61
C LEU A 128 -6.95 7.06 -16.60
N GLY A 129 -8.11 7.42 -16.08
CA GLY A 129 -9.28 7.69 -16.89
C GLY A 129 -10.21 8.73 -16.29
N ARG A 130 -11.21 9.09 -17.08
CA ARG A 130 -12.27 10.02 -16.69
C ARG A 130 -13.63 9.40 -16.97
N ARG A 131 -14.55 9.62 -16.05
CA ARG A 131 -16.00 9.50 -16.28
C ARG A 131 -16.66 10.83 -15.91
N PRO A 132 -17.91 11.09 -16.33
CA PRO A 132 -18.61 12.31 -15.94
C PRO A 132 -18.57 12.50 -14.41
N GLY A 133 -17.87 13.55 -13.95
CA GLY A 133 -17.70 13.90 -12.54
C GLY A 133 -16.77 13.01 -11.70
N MET A 134 -16.12 11.98 -12.28
CA MET A 134 -15.25 11.04 -11.55
C MET A 134 -13.92 10.79 -12.27
N ALA A 135 -12.80 10.95 -11.57
CA ALA A 135 -11.49 10.53 -12.02
C ALA A 135 -11.31 9.06 -11.62
N LEU A 136 -10.72 8.27 -12.50
CA LEU A 136 -10.52 6.85 -12.32
C LEU A 136 -9.02 6.53 -12.32
N ILE A 137 -8.61 5.72 -11.34
CA ILE A 137 -7.26 5.16 -11.24
C ILE A 137 -7.45 3.66 -11.05
N GLN A 138 -6.89 2.87 -11.96
CA GLN A 138 -6.87 1.42 -11.83
C GLN A 138 -5.43 0.95 -11.71
N ILE A 139 -5.15 0.05 -10.78
CA ILE A 139 -3.84 -0.60 -10.62
C ILE A 139 -4.07 -2.10 -10.70
N ASP A 140 -3.54 -2.69 -11.77
CA ASP A 140 -3.63 -4.11 -12.08
C ASP A 140 -2.27 -4.77 -11.90
N ASP A 141 -2.22 -5.85 -11.14
CA ASP A 141 -1.03 -6.69 -10.99
C ASP A 141 -1.24 -8.10 -11.55
N GLN A 142 -0.16 -8.87 -11.68
CA GLN A 142 -0.19 -10.26 -12.14
C GLN A 142 0.09 -11.26 -11.01
N GLY A 143 -0.15 -10.85 -9.77
CA GLY A 143 0.06 -11.65 -8.58
C GLY A 143 -0.94 -12.80 -8.41
N SER A 144 -0.92 -13.40 -7.21
CA SER A 144 -1.87 -14.47 -6.83
C SER A 144 -3.32 -14.00 -6.71
N GLY A 145 -3.57 -12.69 -6.81
CA GLY A 145 -4.86 -12.08 -6.52
C GLY A 145 -5.25 -12.18 -5.04
N VAL A 146 -6.52 -11.95 -4.78
CA VAL A 146 -7.13 -11.96 -3.45
C VAL A 146 -8.14 -13.12 -3.39
N ALA A 147 -8.08 -13.93 -2.33
CA ALA A 147 -9.03 -15.03 -2.15
C ALA A 147 -10.45 -14.50 -1.95
N GLU A 148 -11.45 -15.23 -2.43
CA GLU A 148 -12.86 -14.79 -2.38
C GLU A 148 -13.32 -14.47 -0.95
N ALA A 149 -12.90 -15.27 0.03
CA ALA A 149 -13.20 -15.07 1.44
C ALA A 149 -12.59 -13.77 2.03
N ASP A 150 -11.52 -13.26 1.41
CA ASP A 150 -10.80 -12.07 1.87
C ASP A 150 -11.37 -10.76 1.32
N ARG A 151 -12.07 -10.80 0.17
CA ARG A 151 -12.42 -9.61 -0.64
C ARG A 151 -13.18 -8.53 0.13
N GLN A 152 -14.04 -8.92 1.06
CA GLN A 152 -14.82 -7.99 1.88
C GLN A 152 -14.00 -7.38 3.03
N ARG A 153 -12.91 -8.04 3.41
CA ARG A 153 -12.13 -7.76 4.62
C ARG A 153 -10.76 -7.19 4.34
N ILE A 154 -10.28 -7.20 3.09
CA ILE A 154 -8.95 -6.67 2.72
C ILE A 154 -8.74 -5.19 3.07
N PHE A 155 -9.81 -4.42 3.25
CA PHE A 155 -9.75 -3.03 3.68
C PHE A 155 -9.87 -2.86 5.21
N GLU A 156 -10.15 -3.93 5.97
CA GLU A 156 -10.16 -3.90 7.43
C GLU A 156 -8.74 -3.70 7.98
N PRO A 157 -8.55 -2.83 8.99
CA PRO A 157 -7.26 -2.64 9.62
C PRO A 157 -6.71 -3.94 10.21
N PHE A 158 -5.41 -4.17 10.04
CA PHE A 158 -4.70 -5.37 10.50
C PHE A 158 -5.10 -6.67 9.80
N TYR A 159 -6.03 -6.63 8.84
CA TYR A 159 -6.40 -7.81 8.08
C TYR A 159 -5.30 -8.23 7.11
N ARG A 160 -5.14 -9.53 6.96
CA ARG A 160 -4.15 -10.13 6.06
C ARG A 160 -4.82 -11.29 5.36
N GLY A 161 -4.85 -11.23 4.04
CA GLY A 161 -5.40 -12.32 3.23
C GLY A 161 -4.56 -13.60 3.33
N GLU A 162 -5.19 -14.71 2.97
CA GLU A 162 -4.62 -16.07 3.03
C GLU A 162 -3.50 -16.26 2.00
N LEU A 163 -3.66 -15.65 0.82
CA LEU A 163 -2.69 -15.71 -0.27
C LEU A 163 -1.52 -14.76 0.00
N GLN A 164 -0.49 -15.26 0.68
CA GLN A 164 0.76 -14.54 0.92
C GLN A 164 1.91 -15.14 0.10
N PRO A 165 2.77 -14.32 -0.53
CA PRO A 165 3.94 -14.83 -1.24
C PRO A 165 4.89 -15.55 -0.28
N ALA A 166 5.40 -16.70 -0.70
CA ALA A 166 6.37 -17.47 0.09
C ALA A 166 7.65 -16.65 0.33
N GLY A 167 8.10 -16.57 1.59
CA GLY A 167 9.32 -15.84 1.97
C GLY A 167 9.20 -14.31 2.00
N ALA A 168 8.04 -13.73 1.67
CA ALA A 168 7.86 -12.28 1.81
C ALA A 168 7.72 -11.88 3.29
N VAL A 169 8.39 -10.79 3.68
CA VAL A 169 8.17 -10.13 4.97
C VAL A 169 6.67 -9.83 5.09
N ARG A 170 6.03 -10.34 6.13
CA ARG A 170 4.60 -10.13 6.37
C ARG A 170 4.34 -8.63 6.56
N GLY A 171 3.63 -8.02 5.60
CA GLY A 171 3.15 -6.65 5.72
C GLY A 171 2.20 -6.50 6.91
N SER A 172 2.05 -5.28 7.41
CA SER A 172 1.31 -5.01 8.64
C SER A 172 -0.18 -5.32 8.57
N GLY A 173 -0.78 -5.22 7.38
CA GLY A 173 -2.24 -5.28 7.18
C GLY A 173 -2.92 -3.92 7.28
N ILE A 174 -2.16 -2.83 7.30
CA ILE A 174 -2.71 -1.46 7.43
C ILE A 174 -2.78 -0.71 6.10
N GLY A 175 -1.92 -1.03 5.13
CA GLY A 175 -1.81 -0.28 3.88
C GLY A 175 -3.16 -0.06 3.18
N LEU A 176 -3.95 -1.11 2.98
CA LEU A 176 -5.27 -1.02 2.33
C LEU A 176 -6.31 -0.28 3.18
N SER A 177 -6.24 -0.37 4.51
CA SER A 177 -7.12 0.42 5.39
C SER A 177 -6.81 1.93 5.30
N ILE A 178 -5.53 2.32 5.21
CA ILE A 178 -5.14 3.73 4.98
C ILE A 178 -5.64 4.20 3.62
N VAL A 179 -5.50 3.37 2.58
CA VAL A 179 -6.03 3.68 1.25
C VAL A 179 -7.53 3.94 1.34
N HIS A 180 -8.28 3.06 2.00
CA HIS A 180 -9.72 3.22 2.16
C HIS A 180 -10.08 4.55 2.86
N GLU A 181 -9.45 4.86 4.00
CA GLU A 181 -9.70 6.12 4.74
C GLU A 181 -9.39 7.37 3.91
N TYR A 182 -8.25 7.39 3.21
CA TYR A 182 -7.87 8.55 2.40
C TYR A 182 -8.75 8.73 1.18
N ILE A 183 -9.13 7.65 0.49
CA ILE A 183 -10.05 7.75 -0.64
C ILE A 183 -11.45 8.17 -0.18
N ALA A 184 -11.95 7.61 0.93
CA ALA A 184 -13.24 7.99 1.51
C ALA A 184 -13.26 9.46 1.95
N ALA A 185 -12.19 9.97 2.55
CA ALA A 185 -12.06 11.39 2.93
C ALA A 185 -12.19 12.34 1.72
N HIS A 186 -11.74 11.90 0.54
CA HIS A 186 -11.89 12.64 -0.70
C HIS A 186 -13.29 12.51 -1.34
N GLY A 187 -14.22 11.81 -0.69
CA GLY A 187 -15.54 11.50 -1.24
C GLY A 187 -15.51 10.44 -2.33
N GLY A 188 -14.37 9.73 -2.46
CA GLY A 188 -14.17 8.68 -3.43
C GLY A 188 -14.57 7.30 -2.93
N ARG A 189 -14.34 6.30 -3.78
CA ARG A 189 -14.46 4.89 -3.44
C ARG A 189 -13.28 4.10 -3.98
N ILE A 190 -12.90 3.06 -3.26
CA ILE A 190 -11.97 2.03 -3.74
C ILE A 190 -12.68 0.67 -3.74
N GLU A 191 -12.42 -0.13 -4.77
CA GLU A 191 -12.93 -1.49 -4.89
C GLU A 191 -11.87 -2.42 -5.49
N LEU A 192 -12.00 -3.71 -5.18
CA LEU A 192 -11.28 -4.77 -5.87
C LEU A 192 -12.19 -5.37 -6.94
N LEU A 193 -11.77 -5.29 -8.20
CA LEU A 193 -12.54 -5.77 -9.33
C LEU A 193 -12.48 -7.32 -9.45
N PRO A 194 -13.49 -7.97 -10.05
CA PRO A 194 -13.64 -9.44 -10.13
C PRO A 194 -12.59 -10.15 -10.98
N GLU A 195 -11.82 -9.43 -11.80
CA GLU A 195 -10.87 -9.94 -12.76
C GLU A 195 -9.79 -10.81 -12.09
N GLN A 196 -9.36 -11.83 -12.82
CA GLN A 196 -8.37 -12.82 -12.43
C GLN A 196 -7.59 -13.21 -13.70
N PRO A 197 -6.31 -13.62 -13.58
CA PRO A 197 -5.49 -13.65 -12.37
C PRO A 197 -5.00 -12.24 -11.97
N GLY A 198 -4.62 -12.07 -10.69
CA GLY A 198 -4.05 -10.82 -10.17
C GLY A 198 -4.99 -10.06 -9.24
N ALA A 199 -4.52 -8.93 -8.72
CA ALA A 199 -5.36 -7.98 -8.00
C ALA A 199 -5.58 -6.71 -8.84
N HIS A 200 -6.84 -6.32 -8.96
CA HIS A 200 -7.29 -5.20 -9.79
C HIS A 200 -7.99 -4.18 -8.91
N PHE A 201 -7.26 -3.16 -8.44
CA PHE A 201 -7.82 -2.13 -7.58
C PHE A 201 -8.28 -0.94 -8.41
N ARG A 202 -9.53 -0.52 -8.24
CA ARG A 202 -10.10 0.68 -8.86
C ARG A 202 -10.41 1.73 -7.80
N ILE A 203 -9.84 2.91 -7.96
CA ILE A 203 -10.16 4.12 -7.21
C ILE A 203 -11.00 5.02 -8.11
N GLU A 204 -12.03 5.60 -7.51
CA GLU A 204 -12.81 6.67 -8.12
C GLU A 204 -12.84 7.87 -7.17
N ILE A 205 -12.47 9.04 -7.68
CA ILE A 205 -12.48 10.30 -6.90
C ILE A 205 -13.36 11.31 -7.63
N PRO A 206 -14.32 11.97 -6.94
CA PRO A 206 -15.07 13.06 -7.52
C PRO A 206 -14.13 14.17 -8.00
N TYR A 207 -14.31 14.62 -9.25
CA TYR A 207 -13.62 15.80 -9.74
C TYR A 207 -14.63 16.74 -10.39
N ALA A 208 -14.54 18.03 -10.05
CA ALA A 208 -15.26 19.05 -10.76
C ALA A 208 -14.57 19.26 -12.11
N HIS A 209 -15.28 18.98 -13.21
CA HIS A 209 -14.77 19.31 -14.54
C HIS A 209 -14.67 20.83 -14.62
N VAL A 210 -13.46 21.37 -14.55
CA VAL A 210 -13.23 22.79 -14.83
C VAL A 210 -13.44 22.95 -16.33
N SER A 211 -14.55 23.58 -16.69
CA SER A 211 -14.87 23.98 -18.06
C SER A 211 -14.01 25.17 -18.48
#